data_AF-A0A1C5A8H1-F1
#
_entry.id   AF-A0A1C5A8H1-F1
#
_cell.length_a   1.000
_cell.length_b   1.000
_cell.length_c   1.000
_cell.angle_alpha   90.00
_cell.angle_beta   90.00
_cell.angle_gamma   90.00
#
_symmetry.space_group_name_H-M   'P 1'
#
loop_
_entity.id
_entity.type
_entity.pdbx_description
1 polymer ?
#
loop_
_entity_poly.entity_id
_entity_poly.type
_entity_poly.pdbx_seq_one_letter_code
_entity_poly.pdbx_strand_id
1 'polypeptide(L)'
;MTWRKNRLMAGILAVILAVASVVVWRWWHHRPPYGPQALAVTSSLTFVSYEEAQAALGETAHAPVAGGRDQLVLGQVSWHAPPEPLDGGYFAIFLIDKRVNSKPEVFSVAAPQEAVAIGSAGTEHRIAERYPWLRGAGDATFGDDEWRSNGSRLSVADEKVSPLTFVALFPYVEEPDPELPMATAPVAMTDLLLALVYLGSDGQVYWAQRLRG
;
A
#
# COMPACT_ATOMS: atom_id res chain seq x y z
N MET A 1 19.83 -45.48 33.51
CA MET A 1 19.24 -45.25 32.15
C MET A 1 18.12 -44.19 32.15
N THR A 2 17.39 -44.00 33.27
CA THR A 2 16.31 -43.01 33.45
C THR A 2 16.77 -41.54 33.49
N TRP A 3 17.96 -41.26 34.01
CA TRP A 3 18.48 -39.89 34.19
C TRP A 3 18.74 -39.13 32.86
N ARG A 4 19.21 -39.85 31.83
CA ARG A 4 19.39 -39.31 30.47
C ARG A 4 18.06 -38.96 29.80
N LYS A 5 17.01 -39.78 30.01
CA LYS A 5 15.66 -39.54 29.47
C LYS A 5 15.01 -38.32 30.12
N ASN A 6 15.18 -38.14 31.43
CA ASN A 6 14.62 -36.98 32.15
C ASN A 6 15.27 -35.65 31.74
N ARG A 7 16.58 -35.63 31.49
CA ARG A 7 17.28 -34.44 30.96
C ARG A 7 16.85 -34.08 29.54
N LEU A 8 16.64 -35.09 28.68
CA LEU A 8 16.12 -34.90 27.34
C LEU A 8 14.67 -34.38 27.35
N MET A 9 13.80 -34.94 28.19
CA MET A 9 12.43 -34.44 28.34
C MET A 9 12.39 -33.02 28.92
N ALA A 10 13.22 -32.70 29.90
CA ALA A 10 13.31 -31.35 30.46
C ALA A 10 13.80 -30.32 29.42
N GLY A 11 14.79 -30.69 28.60
CA GLY A 11 15.27 -29.85 27.50
C GLY A 11 14.20 -29.60 26.44
N ILE A 12 13.49 -30.65 26.02
CA ILE A 12 12.38 -30.53 25.05
C ILE A 12 11.27 -29.62 25.61
N LEU A 13 10.90 -29.80 26.89
CA LEU A 13 9.87 -28.97 27.53
C LEU A 13 10.28 -27.50 27.61
N ALA A 14 11.54 -27.21 27.94
CA ALA A 14 12.07 -25.84 27.97
C ALA A 14 12.02 -25.18 26.58
N VAL A 15 12.38 -25.91 25.52
CA VAL A 15 12.28 -25.41 24.15
C VAL A 15 10.83 -25.16 23.74
N ILE A 16 9.91 -26.08 24.05
CA ILE A 16 8.48 -25.89 23.77
C ILE A 16 7.93 -24.66 24.49
N LEU A 17 8.27 -24.48 25.78
CA LEU A 17 7.85 -23.32 26.55
C LEU A 17 8.42 -22.02 25.97
N ALA A 18 9.69 -21.99 25.59
CA ALA A 18 10.31 -20.82 24.97
C ALA A 18 9.63 -20.46 23.63
N VAL A 19 9.36 -21.45 22.77
CA VAL A 19 8.65 -21.25 21.50
C VAL A 19 7.23 -20.77 21.75
N ALA A 20 6.50 -21.38 22.69
CA ALA A 20 5.14 -20.99 23.02
C ALA A 20 5.09 -19.55 23.56
N SER A 21 6.01 -19.15 24.43
CA SER A 21 6.10 -17.78 24.94
C SER A 21 6.35 -16.76 23.82
N VAL A 22 7.26 -17.06 22.88
CA VAL A 22 7.52 -16.18 21.72
C VAL A 22 6.30 -16.09 20.81
N VAL A 23 5.60 -17.21 20.56
CA VAL A 23 4.38 -17.24 19.74
C VAL A 23 3.26 -16.44 20.38
N VAL A 24 3.03 -16.60 21.69
CA VAL A 24 2.01 -15.85 22.44
C VAL A 24 2.34 -14.36 22.48
N TRP A 25 3.60 -14.01 22.73
CA TRP A 25 4.06 -12.62 22.72
C TRP A 25 3.88 -11.97 21.34
N ARG A 26 4.30 -12.65 20.26
CA ARG A 26 4.04 -12.19 18.89
C ARG A 26 2.54 -12.07 18.63
N TRP A 27 1.73 -13.04 19.01
CA TRP A 27 0.29 -12.98 18.78
C TRP A 27 -0.39 -11.81 19.50
N TRP A 28 0.07 -11.46 20.71
CA TRP A 28 -0.40 -10.26 21.40
C TRP A 28 0.04 -8.96 20.72
N HIS A 29 1.31 -8.87 20.31
CA HIS A 29 1.85 -7.65 19.70
C HIS A 29 1.50 -7.45 18.22
N HIS A 30 1.09 -8.51 17.51
CA HIS A 30 0.81 -8.46 16.06
C HIS A 30 -0.70 -8.49 15.76
N ARG A 31 -1.56 -8.39 16.79
CA ARG A 31 -2.99 -8.28 16.59
C ARG A 31 -3.30 -6.87 16.06
N PRO A 32 -4.02 -6.75 14.92
CA PRO A 32 -4.44 -5.45 14.45
C PRO A 32 -5.42 -4.83 15.47
N PRO A 33 -5.32 -3.52 15.76
CA PRO A 33 -6.24 -2.85 16.69
C PRO A 33 -7.69 -2.90 16.19
N TYR A 34 -7.88 -2.90 14.86
CA TYR A 34 -9.18 -3.10 14.21
C TYR A 34 -9.01 -3.69 12.82
N GLY A 35 -10.08 -4.29 12.29
CA GLY A 35 -10.14 -4.78 10.91
C GLY A 35 -10.56 -3.69 9.91
N PRO A 36 -10.35 -3.90 8.60
CA PRO A 36 -10.72 -2.93 7.56
C PRO A 36 -12.22 -2.58 7.54
N GLN A 37 -13.07 -3.48 8.04
CA GLN A 37 -14.52 -3.27 8.11
C GLN A 37 -14.89 -2.09 9.02
N ALA A 38 -14.05 -1.75 10.00
CA ALA A 38 -14.28 -0.63 10.91
C ALA A 38 -14.25 0.73 10.20
N LEU A 39 -13.60 0.81 9.03
CA LEU A 39 -13.44 2.05 8.27
C LEU A 39 -14.61 2.34 7.33
N ALA A 40 -15.43 1.34 7.01
CA ALA A 40 -16.50 1.45 6.00
C ALA A 40 -16.04 2.16 4.70
N VAL A 41 -14.86 1.77 4.20
CA VAL A 41 -14.19 2.46 3.10
C VAL A 41 -15.06 2.51 1.85
N THR A 42 -15.18 3.69 1.26
CA THR A 42 -15.72 3.90 -0.08
C THR A 42 -14.64 4.43 -1.01
N SER A 43 -14.75 4.10 -2.29
CA SER A 43 -13.77 4.48 -3.29
C SER A 43 -14.34 4.50 -4.70
N SER A 44 -13.70 5.26 -5.59
CA SER A 44 -13.96 5.28 -7.02
C SER A 44 -12.66 5.58 -7.80
N LEU A 45 -12.60 5.10 -9.04
CA LEU A 45 -11.59 5.46 -10.02
C LEU A 45 -12.25 5.85 -11.35
N THR A 46 -11.81 6.95 -11.94
CA THR A 46 -12.29 7.39 -13.26
C THR A 46 -11.16 7.95 -14.12
N PHE A 47 -11.22 7.73 -15.43
CA PHE A 47 -10.38 8.49 -16.35
C PHE A 47 -10.93 9.90 -16.47
N VAL A 48 -10.03 10.88 -16.54
CA VAL A 48 -10.38 12.31 -16.58
C VAL A 48 -9.47 13.08 -17.53
N SER A 49 -9.93 14.23 -18.01
CA SER A 49 -9.08 15.23 -18.64
C SER A 49 -8.21 15.97 -17.60
N TYR A 50 -7.25 16.76 -18.08
CA TYR A 50 -6.46 17.62 -17.20
C TYR A 50 -7.32 18.65 -16.47
N GLU A 51 -8.30 19.24 -17.15
CA GLU A 51 -9.22 20.23 -16.58
C GLU A 51 -10.11 19.60 -15.50
N GLU A 52 -10.63 18.41 -15.75
CA GLU A 52 -11.43 17.64 -14.77
C GLU A 52 -10.58 17.25 -13.55
N ALA A 53 -9.35 16.79 -13.78
CA ALA A 53 -8.39 16.49 -12.71
C ALA A 53 -8.07 17.73 -11.85
N GLN A 54 -7.77 18.86 -12.48
CA GLN A 54 -7.47 20.11 -11.77
C GLN A 54 -8.69 20.62 -11.00
N ALA A 55 -9.89 20.54 -11.58
CA ALA A 55 -11.13 20.90 -10.90
C ALA A 55 -11.38 20.03 -9.66
N ALA A 56 -11.10 18.73 -9.75
CA ALA A 56 -11.26 17.81 -8.62
C ALA A 56 -10.24 18.03 -7.48
N LEU A 57 -9.02 18.45 -7.81
CA LEU A 57 -7.97 18.79 -6.84
C LEU A 57 -8.16 20.20 -6.22
N GLY A 58 -8.90 21.08 -6.90
CA GLY A 58 -9.15 22.45 -6.47
C GLY A 58 -7.86 23.28 -6.44
N GLU A 59 -7.80 24.25 -5.53
CA GLU A 59 -6.65 25.16 -5.39
C GLU A 59 -5.51 24.58 -4.54
N THR A 60 -5.75 23.45 -3.87
CA THR A 60 -4.81 22.86 -2.91
C THR A 60 -3.66 22.09 -3.57
N ALA A 61 -3.84 21.66 -4.82
CA ALA A 61 -2.84 20.92 -5.56
C ALA A 61 -3.00 21.14 -7.08
N HIS A 62 -1.91 20.89 -7.81
CA HIS A 62 -1.91 20.94 -9.27
C HIS A 62 -2.04 19.54 -9.84
N ALA A 63 -2.91 19.35 -10.84
CA ALA A 63 -2.97 18.09 -11.56
C ALA A 63 -1.63 17.80 -12.26
N PRO A 64 -1.21 16.53 -12.36
CA PRO A 64 -0.06 16.19 -13.17
C PRO A 64 -0.28 16.64 -14.62
N VAL A 65 0.73 17.27 -15.22
CA VAL A 65 0.65 17.69 -16.62
C VAL A 65 0.70 16.44 -17.50
N ALA A 66 -0.41 16.16 -18.18
CA ALA A 66 -0.52 15.08 -19.15
C ALA A 66 -0.38 15.64 -20.58
N GLY A 67 0.38 14.95 -21.43
CA GLY A 67 0.56 15.31 -22.83
C GLY A 67 0.14 14.21 -23.80
N GLY A 68 -0.34 14.59 -24.99
CA GLY A 68 -0.54 13.65 -26.10
C GLY A 68 -1.47 12.47 -25.77
N ARG A 69 -0.88 11.29 -25.53
CA ARG A 69 -1.58 10.01 -25.28
C ARG A 69 -1.52 9.57 -23.81
N ASP A 70 -0.97 10.39 -22.93
CA ASP A 70 -0.95 10.13 -21.49
C ASP A 70 -2.38 10.01 -20.95
N GLN A 71 -2.54 9.31 -19.84
CA GLN A 71 -3.83 9.15 -19.18
C GLN A 71 -3.75 9.62 -17.73
N LEU A 72 -4.78 10.37 -17.31
CA LEU A 72 -5.00 10.72 -15.92
C LEU A 72 -6.09 9.85 -15.33
N VAL A 73 -5.82 9.30 -14.16
CA VAL A 73 -6.80 8.55 -13.36
C VAL A 73 -7.06 9.34 -12.09
N LEU A 74 -8.29 9.81 -11.94
CA LEU A 74 -8.80 10.40 -10.71
C LEU A 74 -9.26 9.29 -9.77
N GLY A 75 -8.77 9.32 -8.54
CA GLY A 75 -9.23 8.45 -7.47
C GLY A 75 -9.77 9.23 -6.29
N GLN A 76 -10.87 8.73 -5.73
CA GLN A 76 -11.42 9.24 -4.48
C GLN A 76 -11.50 8.08 -3.49
N VAL A 77 -11.05 8.32 -2.26
CA VAL A 77 -11.10 7.34 -1.18
C VAL A 77 -11.62 8.05 0.07
N SER A 78 -12.61 7.46 0.74
CA SER A 78 -13.09 7.97 2.01
C SER A 78 -13.34 6.84 2.99
N TRP A 79 -13.16 7.14 4.26
CA TRP A 79 -13.40 6.23 5.37
C TRP A 79 -13.95 6.98 6.59
N HIS A 80 -14.58 6.23 7.49
CA HIS A 80 -14.91 6.69 8.83
C HIS A 80 -13.69 6.62 9.74
N ALA A 81 -13.68 7.49 10.75
CA ALA A 81 -12.65 7.46 11.78
C ALA A 81 -12.60 6.06 12.42
N PRO A 82 -11.41 5.43 12.50
CA PRO A 82 -11.25 4.15 13.15
C PRO A 82 -11.53 4.23 14.65
N PRO A 83 -11.85 3.10 15.30
CA PRO A 83 -12.13 3.04 16.73
C PRO A 83 -10.90 3.32 17.61
N GLU A 84 -9.70 3.10 17.06
CA GLU A 84 -8.42 3.37 17.71
C GLU A 84 -7.54 4.19 16.74
N PRO A 85 -6.71 5.11 17.24
CA PRO A 85 -5.79 5.90 16.41
C PRO A 85 -4.72 5.01 15.76
N LEU A 86 -3.97 5.56 14.80
CA LEU A 86 -2.95 4.80 14.08
C LEU A 86 -1.71 4.46 14.93
N ASP A 87 -1.52 5.09 16.09
CA ASP A 87 -0.41 4.86 17.05
C ASP A 87 0.98 4.76 16.37
N GLY A 88 1.32 5.78 15.57
CA GLY A 88 2.56 5.85 14.80
C GLY A 88 2.58 4.99 13.53
N GLY A 89 1.53 4.21 13.27
CA GLY A 89 1.24 3.58 11.99
C GLY A 89 0.67 4.57 10.96
N TYR A 90 0.34 4.04 9.78
CA TYR A 90 -0.22 4.83 8.68
C TYR A 90 -1.05 3.97 7.73
N PHE A 91 -1.97 4.61 7.01
CA PHE A 91 -2.61 3.99 5.86
C PHE A 91 -1.78 4.20 4.60
N ALA A 92 -1.57 3.13 3.84
CA ALA A 92 -0.96 3.16 2.53
C ALA A 92 -2.01 2.89 1.45
N ILE A 93 -2.18 3.83 0.52
CA ILE A 93 -3.07 3.67 -0.64
C ILE A 93 -2.23 3.37 -1.86
N PHE A 94 -2.51 2.24 -2.49
CA PHE A 94 -1.82 1.74 -3.67
C PHE A 94 -2.75 1.76 -4.86
N LEU A 95 -2.31 2.38 -5.96
CA LEU A 95 -2.87 2.19 -7.29
C LEU A 95 -1.86 1.37 -8.10
N ILE A 96 -2.25 0.17 -8.53
CA ILE A 96 -1.36 -0.78 -9.20
C ILE A 96 -1.91 -1.09 -10.59
N ASP A 97 -1.06 -1.00 -11.60
CA ASP A 97 -1.31 -1.59 -12.91
C ASP A 97 -0.99 -3.10 -12.87
N LYS A 98 -2.03 -3.93 -12.99
CA LYS A 98 -1.89 -5.40 -12.88
C LYS A 98 -1.15 -6.03 -14.05
N ARG A 99 -1.01 -5.34 -15.19
CA ARG A 99 -0.32 -5.87 -16.38
C ARG A 99 1.18 -5.99 -16.11
N VAL A 100 1.74 -4.99 -15.43
CA VAL A 100 3.17 -4.89 -15.13
C VAL A 100 3.50 -4.97 -13.63
N ASN A 101 2.48 -5.01 -12.77
CA ASN A 101 2.62 -5.00 -11.30
C ASN A 101 3.47 -3.84 -10.80
N SER A 102 3.20 -2.66 -11.35
CA SER A 102 3.87 -1.42 -10.97
C SER A 102 2.84 -0.36 -10.61
N LYS A 103 3.27 0.59 -9.79
CA LYS A 103 2.50 1.75 -9.36
C LYS A 103 2.83 2.93 -10.29
N PRO A 104 1.94 3.91 -10.46
CA PRO A 104 2.31 5.19 -11.06
C PRO A 104 3.42 5.87 -10.26
N GLU A 105 4.34 6.55 -10.95
CA GLU A 105 5.39 7.33 -10.27
C GLU A 105 4.85 8.67 -9.77
N VAL A 106 3.98 9.29 -10.57
CA VAL A 106 3.53 10.67 -10.38
C VAL A 106 2.09 10.70 -9.87
N PHE A 107 1.93 11.32 -8.70
CA PHE A 107 0.65 11.61 -8.08
C PHE A 107 0.53 13.10 -7.76
N SER A 108 -0.70 13.58 -7.73
CA SER A 108 -1.10 14.79 -7.02
C SER A 108 -2.24 14.47 -6.09
N VAL A 109 -2.29 15.12 -4.92
CA VAL A 109 -3.26 14.81 -3.87
C VAL A 109 -3.88 16.09 -3.34
N ALA A 110 -5.20 16.07 -3.17
CA ALA A 110 -5.96 17.06 -2.42
C ALA A 110 -6.57 16.38 -1.20
N ALA A 111 -6.30 16.95 -0.02
CA ALA A 111 -6.72 16.40 1.26
C ALA A 111 -7.06 17.53 2.24
N PRO A 112 -7.91 17.30 3.27
CA PRO A 112 -8.30 18.33 4.22
C PRO A 112 -7.14 18.96 5.01
N GLN A 113 -6.02 18.24 5.14
CA GLN A 113 -4.84 18.68 5.89
C GLN A 113 -3.57 18.00 5.34
N GLU A 114 -2.41 18.60 5.59
CA GLU A 114 -1.09 18.10 5.19
C GLU A 114 -0.64 16.92 6.07
N ALA A 115 -1.25 15.75 5.89
CA ALA A 115 -0.78 14.49 6.49
C ALA A 115 -0.67 13.36 5.45
N VAL A 116 -0.57 13.73 4.17
CA VAL A 116 -0.40 12.81 3.06
C VAL A 116 0.99 12.99 2.46
N ALA A 117 1.77 11.92 2.41
CA ALA A 117 3.05 11.88 1.71
C ALA A 117 2.95 11.00 0.46
N ILE A 118 3.69 11.36 -0.59
CA ILE A 118 3.82 10.58 -1.82
C ILE A 118 5.22 9.97 -1.84
N GLY A 119 5.31 8.69 -2.20
CA GLY A 119 6.59 8.01 -2.39
C GLY A 119 6.48 6.53 -2.07
N SER A 120 7.59 5.94 -1.65
CA SER A 120 7.67 4.53 -1.29
C SER A 120 8.40 4.34 0.03
N ALA A 121 8.25 3.14 0.61
CA ALA A 121 9.00 2.71 1.78
C ALA A 121 9.68 1.37 1.50
N GLY A 122 10.96 1.24 1.88
CA GLY A 122 11.77 0.01 1.70
C GLY A 122 11.31 -1.22 2.48
N THR A 123 10.10 -1.19 3.06
CA THR A 123 9.46 -2.32 3.76
C THR A 123 8.27 -2.87 2.99
N GLU A 124 7.96 -2.34 1.80
CA GLU A 124 6.77 -2.70 1.03
C GLU A 124 6.78 -4.16 0.53
N HIS A 125 7.96 -4.77 0.35
CA HIS A 125 8.08 -6.20 -0.02
C HIS A 125 7.27 -7.13 0.91
N ARG A 126 7.20 -6.81 2.21
CA ARG A 126 6.44 -7.57 3.21
C ARG A 126 4.93 -7.60 2.93
N ILE A 127 4.41 -6.57 2.25
CA ILE A 127 3.00 -6.50 1.87
C ILE A 127 2.71 -7.58 0.82
N ALA A 128 3.56 -7.69 -0.21
CA ALA A 128 3.42 -8.69 -1.26
C ALA A 128 3.60 -10.11 -0.73
N GLU A 129 4.52 -10.33 0.22
CA GLU A 129 4.70 -11.63 0.89
C GLU A 129 3.44 -12.07 1.65
N ARG A 130 2.81 -11.15 2.40
CA ARG A 130 1.60 -11.45 3.18
C ARG A 130 0.34 -11.49 2.31
N TYR A 131 0.28 -10.67 1.29
CA TYR A 131 -0.86 -10.52 0.37
C TYR A 131 -0.38 -10.65 -1.07
N PRO A 132 -0.26 -11.87 -1.63
CA PRO A 132 0.28 -12.09 -2.98
C PRO A 132 -0.46 -11.37 -4.10
N TRP A 133 -1.73 -11.01 -3.88
CA TRP A 133 -2.51 -10.22 -4.83
C TRP A 133 -2.11 -8.74 -4.88
N LEU A 134 -1.30 -8.28 -3.93
CA LEU A 134 -0.62 -6.98 -3.89
C LEU A 134 0.83 -7.08 -4.35
N ARG A 135 1.16 -8.01 -5.25
CA ARG A 135 2.53 -8.16 -5.78
C ARG A 135 3.14 -6.85 -6.31
N GLY A 136 2.33 -5.95 -6.87
CA GLY A 136 2.79 -4.64 -7.35
C GLY A 136 2.87 -3.55 -6.27
N ALA A 137 2.56 -3.84 -5.01
CA ALA A 137 2.77 -2.92 -3.90
C ALA A 137 4.22 -2.95 -3.42
N GLY A 138 4.86 -4.13 -3.46
CA GLY A 138 6.23 -4.33 -2.99
C GLY A 138 7.27 -3.74 -3.93
N ASP A 139 8.47 -3.47 -3.38
CA ASP A 139 9.65 -3.17 -4.19
C ASP A 139 9.95 -4.36 -5.13
N ALA A 140 10.50 -4.08 -6.30
CA ALA A 140 10.91 -5.09 -7.26
C ALA A 140 12.43 -5.29 -7.19
N THR A 141 12.86 -6.54 -7.35
CA THR A 141 14.27 -6.89 -7.50
C THR A 141 14.72 -6.64 -8.95
N PHE A 142 15.77 -5.85 -9.11
CA PHE A 142 16.46 -5.57 -10.35
C PHE A 142 17.83 -6.26 -10.30
N GLY A 143 17.99 -7.32 -11.10
CA GLY A 143 19.16 -8.21 -10.97
C GLY A 143 19.17 -8.97 -9.63
N ASP A 144 20.35 -9.42 -9.22
CA ASP A 144 20.49 -10.35 -8.08
C ASP A 144 20.37 -9.67 -6.71
N ASP A 145 20.64 -8.36 -6.57
CA ASP A 145 20.79 -7.69 -5.27
C ASP A 145 20.19 -6.27 -5.16
N GLU A 146 19.57 -5.72 -6.21
CA GLU A 146 19.03 -4.35 -6.16
C GLU A 146 17.52 -4.34 -5.94
N TRP A 147 17.06 -3.80 -4.82
CA TRP A 147 15.65 -3.49 -4.62
C TRP A 147 15.38 -2.06 -5.07
N ARG A 148 14.50 -1.89 -6.06
CA ARG A 148 13.98 -0.57 -6.41
C ARG A 148 12.49 -0.53 -6.18
N SER A 149 12.01 0.63 -5.79
CA SER A 149 10.58 0.83 -5.74
C SER A 149 9.99 0.84 -7.16
N ASN A 150 8.85 0.21 -7.31
CA ASN A 150 8.10 0.12 -8.57
C ASN A 150 7.03 1.21 -8.66
N GLY A 151 7.37 2.45 -8.30
CA GLY A 151 6.47 3.59 -8.31
C GLY A 151 6.15 4.16 -6.93
N SER A 152 5.22 5.11 -6.92
CA SER A 152 4.76 5.82 -5.71
C SER A 152 3.46 5.23 -5.17
N ARG A 153 3.25 5.44 -3.87
CA ARG A 153 1.98 5.25 -3.18
C ARG A 153 1.66 6.49 -2.35
N LEU A 154 0.46 6.55 -1.80
CA LEU A 154 0.09 7.59 -0.84
C LEU A 154 0.24 7.03 0.58
N SER A 155 0.83 7.81 1.47
CA SER A 155 0.97 7.54 2.90
C SER A 155 0.11 8.51 3.68
N VAL A 156 -0.83 8.03 4.48
CA VAL A 156 -1.72 8.86 5.30
C VAL A 156 -1.46 8.56 6.78
N ALA A 157 -0.79 9.49 7.45
CA ALA A 157 -0.34 9.32 8.83
C ALA A 157 -1.37 9.78 9.88
N ASP A 158 -2.47 10.40 9.45
CA ASP A 158 -3.58 10.82 10.31
C ASP A 158 -4.90 10.23 9.77
N GLU A 159 -5.57 9.43 10.60
CA GLU A 159 -6.81 8.75 10.25
C GLU A 159 -7.98 9.68 9.92
N LYS A 160 -7.89 10.97 10.26
CA LYS A 160 -8.93 11.97 10.01
C LYS A 160 -8.85 12.58 8.62
N VAL A 161 -7.82 12.25 7.83
CA VAL A 161 -7.65 12.72 6.45
C VAL A 161 -8.57 11.97 5.50
N SER A 162 -9.86 12.26 5.58
CA SER A 162 -10.92 11.67 4.77
C SER A 162 -12.02 12.71 4.51
N PRO A 163 -12.54 12.84 3.28
CA PRO A 163 -12.14 12.11 2.08
C PRO A 163 -10.79 12.58 1.52
N LEU A 164 -10.17 11.72 0.72
CA LEU A 164 -8.93 11.98 -0.01
C LEU A 164 -9.19 11.88 -1.51
N THR A 165 -8.77 12.90 -2.25
CA THR A 165 -8.78 12.90 -3.72
C THR A 165 -7.35 12.85 -4.23
N PHE A 166 -7.07 12.00 -5.20
CA PHE A 166 -5.76 11.96 -5.85
C PHE A 166 -5.90 11.82 -7.37
N VAL A 167 -4.89 12.26 -8.09
CA VAL A 167 -4.77 12.07 -9.53
C VAL A 167 -3.44 11.37 -9.79
N ALA A 168 -3.48 10.26 -10.53
CA ALA A 168 -2.30 9.54 -10.97
C ALA A 168 -2.09 9.71 -12.47
N LEU A 169 -0.84 9.92 -12.89
CA LEU A 169 -0.45 9.99 -14.28
C LEU A 169 0.09 8.65 -14.78
N PHE A 170 -0.43 8.20 -15.91
CA PHE A 170 0.09 7.08 -16.68
C PHE A 170 0.68 7.64 -17.97
N PRO A 171 2.01 7.77 -18.08
CA PRO A 171 2.64 8.29 -19.29
C PRO A 171 2.51 7.28 -20.43
N TYR A 172 2.24 7.76 -21.64
CA TYR A 172 2.31 6.93 -22.83
C TYR A 172 3.76 6.76 -23.26
N VAL A 173 4.19 5.50 -23.43
CA VAL A 173 5.51 5.17 -23.94
C VAL A 173 5.33 4.23 -25.13
N GLU A 174 5.95 4.57 -26.27
CA GLU A 174 5.80 3.79 -27.50
C GLU A 174 6.46 2.40 -27.39
N GLU A 175 7.64 2.34 -26.78
CA GLU A 175 8.36 1.11 -26.45
C GLU A 175 8.78 1.17 -24.98
N PRO A 176 8.03 0.52 -24.07
CA PRO A 176 8.38 0.49 -22.65
C PRO A 176 9.73 -0.19 -22.43
N ASP A 177 10.60 0.43 -21.63
CA ASP A 177 11.87 -0.15 -21.24
C ASP A 177 11.64 -1.36 -20.32
N PRO A 178 12.05 -2.58 -20.71
CA PRO A 178 11.89 -3.76 -19.86
C PRO A 178 12.74 -3.72 -18.59
N GLU A 179 13.80 -2.91 -18.54
CA GLU A 179 14.68 -2.75 -17.37
C GLU A 179 14.19 -1.67 -16.40
N LEU A 180 13.21 -0.86 -16.79
CA LEU A 180 12.58 0.17 -15.96
C LEU A 180 11.05 0.05 -16.03
N PRO A 181 10.47 -1.05 -15.50
CA PRO A 181 9.04 -1.28 -15.53
C PRO A 181 8.34 -0.20 -14.74
N MET A 182 7.55 0.60 -15.45
CA MET A 182 6.67 1.62 -14.90
C MET A 182 5.24 1.37 -15.39
N ALA A 183 4.26 1.85 -14.64
CA ALA A 183 2.89 1.83 -15.09
C ALA A 183 2.69 2.87 -16.22
N THR A 184 2.37 2.41 -17.43
CA THR A 184 2.25 3.25 -18.64
C THR A 184 0.84 3.22 -19.24
N ALA A 185 0.50 4.27 -19.99
CA ALA A 185 -0.67 4.30 -20.86
C ALA A 185 -0.40 3.56 -22.19
N PRO A 186 -1.44 3.01 -22.86
CA PRO A 186 -2.83 3.02 -22.44
C PRO A 186 -3.11 1.93 -21.40
N VAL A 187 -3.82 2.26 -20.33
CA VAL A 187 -4.33 1.34 -19.31
C VAL A 187 -5.86 1.30 -19.37
N ALA A 188 -6.47 0.16 -19.06
CA ALA A 188 -7.91 0.08 -18.84
C ALA A 188 -8.24 0.13 -17.34
N MET A 189 -9.42 0.62 -16.97
CA MET A 189 -9.83 0.65 -15.55
C MET A 189 -9.85 -0.77 -14.92
N THR A 190 -10.15 -1.79 -15.74
CA THR A 190 -10.09 -3.20 -15.35
C THR A 190 -8.67 -3.71 -15.09
N ASP A 191 -7.65 -3.03 -15.57
CA ASP A 191 -6.23 -3.35 -15.32
C ASP A 191 -5.74 -2.74 -14.00
N LEU A 192 -6.48 -1.77 -13.46
CA LEU A 192 -6.11 -1.09 -12.23
C LEU A 192 -6.60 -1.85 -11.00
N LEU A 193 -5.77 -1.82 -9.96
CA LEU A 193 -6.07 -2.33 -8.63
C LEU A 193 -5.84 -1.19 -7.62
N LEU A 194 -6.92 -0.74 -7.00
CA LEU A 194 -6.86 0.16 -5.86
C LEU A 194 -6.88 -0.66 -4.57
N ALA A 195 -5.99 -0.34 -3.63
CA ALA A 195 -5.92 -1.00 -2.35
C ALA A 195 -5.58 -0.05 -1.21
N LEU A 196 -6.09 -0.38 -0.03
CA LEU A 196 -5.77 0.26 1.23
C LEU A 196 -5.08 -0.76 2.14
N VAL A 197 -3.95 -0.38 2.73
CA VAL A 197 -3.17 -1.21 3.64
C VAL A 197 -2.94 -0.43 4.92
N TYR A 198 -3.12 -1.06 6.08
CA TYR A 198 -2.72 -0.48 7.36
C TYR A 198 -1.39 -1.07 7.81
N LEU A 199 -0.42 -0.18 8.03
CA LEU A 199 0.90 -0.54 8.56
C LEU A 199 1.08 0.06 9.96
N GLY A 200 1.65 -0.73 10.86
CA GLY A 200 2.13 -0.27 12.16
C GLY A 200 3.42 0.55 12.05
N SER A 201 3.81 1.17 13.16
CA SER A 201 5.00 2.03 13.27
C SER A 201 6.33 1.31 12.97
N ASP A 202 6.37 -0.01 13.09
CA ASP A 202 7.51 -0.89 12.79
C ASP A 202 7.48 -1.48 11.36
N GLY A 203 6.53 -1.03 10.53
CA GLY A 203 6.28 -1.58 9.19
C GLY A 203 5.55 -2.92 9.21
N GLN A 204 4.99 -3.34 10.36
CA GLN A 204 4.10 -4.50 10.44
C GLN A 204 2.87 -4.27 9.58
N VAL A 205 2.62 -5.15 8.62
CA VAL A 205 1.40 -5.11 7.81
C VAL A 205 0.26 -5.71 8.63
N TYR A 206 -0.71 -4.90 9.07
CA TYR A 206 -1.83 -5.36 9.89
C TYR A 206 -2.93 -5.99 9.05
N TRP A 207 -3.40 -5.29 8.03
CA TRP A 207 -4.37 -5.78 7.07
C TRP A 207 -4.25 -5.06 5.73
N ALA A 208 -4.84 -5.67 4.70
CA ALA A 208 -4.99 -5.09 3.37
C ALA A 208 -6.42 -5.30 2.85
N GLN A 209 -6.97 -4.30 2.18
CA GLN A 209 -8.30 -4.33 1.59
C GLN A 209 -8.23 -3.93 0.11
N ARG A 210 -8.86 -4.73 -0.76
CA ARG A 210 -9.15 -4.32 -2.14
C ARG A 210 -10.27 -3.30 -2.12
N LEU A 211 -10.02 -2.17 -2.76
CA LEU A 211 -11.00 -1.11 -2.95
C LEU A 211 -11.69 -1.29 -4.31
N ARG A 212 -12.86 -0.68 -4.46
CA ARG A 212 -13.56 -0.65 -5.75
C ARG A 212 -13.01 0.50 -6.59
N GLY A 213 -12.70 0.20 -7.85
CA GLY A 213 -12.51 1.21 -8.89
C GLY A 213 -13.85 1.58 -9.49
#